data_AF-A0A3L6L5N2-F1
#
_entry.id   AF-A0A3L6L5N2-F1
#
_cell.length_a   1.000
_cell.length_b   1.000
_cell.length_c   1.000
_cell.angle_alpha   90.00
_cell.angle_beta   90.00
_cell.angle_gamma   90.00
#
_symmetry.space_group_name_H-M   'P 1'
#
loop_
_entity.id
_entity.type
_entity.pdbx_description
1 polymer ?
#
loop_
_entity_poly.entity_id
_entity_poly.type
_entity_poly.pdbx_seq_one_letter_code
_entity_poly.pdbx_strand_id
1 'polypeptide(L)'
;MASLGEFCVSVVDSVDSFQSIFTSSSFDHLLLCYEADVDAVTAADLIAFERVVKAAATEFGTRLGLHLWNCSDDAFGAARMQLGKEKGTPLLLIVYRGEIADMLHQPLANLVSEVALVCQRLASYQRGDSIAVVSSLPLSPQQPVQGDAVDTASVVGQRMTVDIARLIEMGKRLMTTGRAEYAEKIFGRALGTLDAMSSNCGSDTRLRGSTAMCLAWVSLAILVQGRCADDHLQRLRGDYEEFCVEFESDAARVCATQRMMHSLTIKWKGDICSEKRLRSILADDPHKHDHRCALVVTLFLSGDLERCLTEALKLHAFGVPFGAVALSSVRDYVGPEHPLFQLTDVPS
;
A
#
# COMPACT_ATOMS: atom_id res chain seq x y z
N MET A 1 7.50 -5.46 37.90
CA MET A 1 8.24 -6.33 36.94
C MET A 1 7.18 -7.13 36.19
N ALA A 2 6.82 -6.70 34.98
CA ALA A 2 5.78 -7.35 34.18
C ALA A 2 6.39 -8.57 33.47
N SER A 3 5.76 -9.73 33.60
CA SER A 3 6.19 -10.98 32.97
C SER A 3 6.22 -10.82 31.45
N LEU A 4 7.34 -11.20 30.84
CA LEU A 4 7.48 -11.40 29.39
C LEU A 4 6.34 -12.32 28.93
N GLY A 5 5.57 -11.89 27.92
CA GLY A 5 4.40 -12.63 27.42
C GLY A 5 4.79 -14.05 27.02
N GLU A 6 4.08 -15.04 27.55
CA GLU A 6 4.36 -16.46 27.32
C GLU A 6 4.15 -16.83 25.85
N PHE A 7 5.17 -17.42 25.25
CA PHE A 7 5.07 -18.16 23.99
C PHE A 7 4.47 -19.54 24.29
N CYS A 8 3.36 -19.88 23.63
CA CYS A 8 2.66 -21.15 23.81
C CYS A 8 2.71 -21.99 22.53
N VAL A 9 2.91 -23.30 22.67
CA VAL A 9 2.87 -24.25 21.56
C VAL A 9 1.79 -25.28 21.85
N SER A 10 0.89 -25.49 20.90
CA SER A 10 -0.20 -26.46 21.01
C SER A 10 -0.34 -27.27 19.74
N VAL A 11 -0.85 -28.49 19.89
CA VAL A 11 -1.18 -29.37 18.77
C VAL A 11 -2.69 -29.32 18.56
N VAL A 12 -3.12 -29.18 17.32
CA VAL A 12 -4.54 -29.20 16.96
C VAL A 12 -4.97 -30.65 16.78
N ASP A 13 -5.70 -31.16 17.76
CA ASP A 13 -6.16 -32.55 17.85
C ASP A 13 -7.68 -32.70 17.70
N SER A 14 -8.43 -31.60 17.70
CA SER A 14 -9.89 -31.59 17.59
C SER A 14 -10.40 -30.35 16.85
N VAL A 15 -11.66 -30.40 16.41
CA VAL A 15 -12.35 -29.26 15.78
C VAL A 15 -12.49 -28.09 16.76
N ASP A 16 -12.74 -28.37 18.04
CA ASP A 16 -12.84 -27.35 19.08
C ASP A 16 -11.47 -26.68 19.33
N SER A 17 -10.38 -27.47 19.33
CA SER A 17 -9.00 -26.96 19.40
C SER A 17 -8.70 -26.05 18.20
N PHE A 18 -9.14 -26.41 16.99
CA PHE A 18 -8.97 -25.58 15.79
C PHE A 18 -9.78 -24.27 15.89
N GLN A 19 -11.05 -24.33 16.31
CA GLN A 19 -11.90 -23.15 16.46
C GLN A 19 -11.34 -22.20 17.54
N SER A 20 -10.73 -22.73 18.60
CA SER A 20 -10.16 -21.93 19.69
C SER A 20 -9.11 -20.92 19.21
N ILE A 21 -8.36 -21.27 18.15
CA ILE A 21 -7.34 -20.42 17.50
C ILE A 21 -7.95 -19.12 16.97
N PHE A 22 -9.21 -19.16 16.56
CA PHE A 22 -9.91 -18.02 15.95
C PHE A 22 -10.76 -17.24 16.97
N THR A 23 -10.98 -17.80 18.16
CA THR A 23 -11.81 -17.16 19.21
C THR A 23 -11.01 -16.37 20.25
N SER A 24 -9.70 -16.62 20.39
CA SER A 24 -8.87 -15.96 21.40
C SER A 24 -8.30 -14.64 20.86
N SER A 25 -8.66 -13.51 21.48
CA SER A 25 -8.22 -12.17 21.05
C SER A 25 -6.95 -11.68 21.78
N SER A 26 -6.38 -12.48 22.67
CA SER A 26 -5.26 -12.08 23.55
C SER A 26 -3.88 -12.37 22.98
N PHE A 27 -3.79 -13.25 21.96
CA PHE A 27 -2.54 -13.66 21.31
C PHE A 27 -2.73 -13.76 19.80
N ASP A 28 -1.67 -13.47 19.04
CA ASP A 28 -1.63 -13.81 17.63
C ASP A 28 -1.16 -15.27 17.47
N HIS A 29 -1.56 -15.93 16.39
CA HIS A 29 -1.32 -17.35 16.21
C HIS A 29 -0.63 -17.64 14.88
N LEU A 30 0.34 -18.54 14.91
CA LEU A 30 0.86 -19.19 13.71
C LEU A 30 0.32 -20.61 13.69
N LEU A 31 -0.31 -21.02 12.61
CA LEU A 31 -0.84 -22.37 12.45
C LEU A 31 -0.15 -23.04 11.28
N LEU A 32 0.69 -24.03 11.57
CA LEU A 32 1.35 -24.86 10.57
C LEU A 32 0.45 -26.06 10.25
N CYS A 33 -0.11 -26.08 9.04
CA CYS A 33 -0.86 -27.20 8.49
C CYS A 33 0.07 -28.07 7.65
N TYR A 34 0.20 -29.35 8.01
CA TYR A 34 1.06 -30.30 7.31
C TYR A 34 0.45 -31.70 7.27
N GLU A 35 0.85 -32.50 6.28
CA GLU A 35 0.55 -33.92 6.14
C GLU A 35 1.87 -34.70 6.27
N ALA A 36 2.09 -35.38 7.39
CA ALA A 36 3.42 -35.91 7.74
C ALA A 36 4.08 -36.75 6.62
N ASP A 37 3.32 -37.67 6.02
CA ASP A 37 3.83 -38.58 4.98
C ASP A 37 3.92 -37.92 3.60
N VAL A 38 2.98 -37.04 3.26
CA VAL A 38 2.86 -36.43 1.92
C VAL A 38 3.79 -35.23 1.78
N ASP A 39 3.93 -34.43 2.84
CA ASP A 39 4.78 -33.23 2.88
C ASP A 39 6.22 -33.53 3.33
N ALA A 40 6.54 -34.81 3.61
CA ALA A 40 7.84 -35.27 4.11
C ALA A 40 8.31 -34.53 5.37
N VAL A 41 7.38 -34.17 6.26
CA VAL A 41 7.67 -33.43 7.50
C VAL A 41 7.95 -34.41 8.62
N THR A 42 9.17 -34.38 9.18
CA THR A 42 9.54 -35.23 10.31
C THR A 42 9.31 -34.54 11.65
N ALA A 43 9.25 -35.31 12.73
CA ALA A 43 9.20 -34.77 14.09
C ALA A 43 10.41 -33.86 14.42
N ALA A 44 11.59 -34.16 13.85
CA ALA A 44 12.78 -33.34 14.02
C ALA A 44 12.62 -31.96 13.35
N ASP A 45 11.96 -31.90 12.19
CA ASP A 45 11.70 -30.65 11.48
C ASP A 45 10.70 -29.75 12.23
N LEU A 46 9.68 -30.35 12.85
CA LEU A 46 8.72 -29.62 13.68
C LEU A 46 9.37 -29.01 14.92
N ILE A 47 10.26 -29.77 15.60
CA ILE A 47 11.03 -29.26 16.74
C ILE A 47 11.98 -28.14 16.30
N ALA A 48 12.63 -28.28 15.13
CA ALA A 48 13.49 -27.24 14.57
C ALA A 48 12.69 -25.97 14.25
N PHE A 49 11.50 -26.11 13.65
CA PHE A 49 10.60 -25.02 13.33
C PHE A 49 10.11 -24.30 14.59
N GLU A 50 9.63 -25.05 15.59
CA GLU A 50 9.22 -24.50 16.89
C GLU A 50 10.32 -23.65 17.53
N ARG A 51 11.55 -24.18 17.56
CA ARG A 51 12.71 -23.48 18.13
C ARG A 51 13.02 -22.17 17.40
N VAL A 52 12.89 -22.15 16.08
CA VAL A 52 13.09 -20.92 15.27
C VAL A 52 11.99 -19.91 15.55
N VAL A 53 10.73 -20.34 15.58
CA VAL A 53 9.59 -19.46 15.90
C VAL A 53 9.74 -18.87 17.29
N LYS A 54 10.11 -19.69 18.28
CA LYS A 54 10.35 -19.23 19.66
C LYS A 54 11.50 -18.22 19.75
N ALA A 55 12.60 -18.47 19.04
CA ALA A 55 13.74 -17.56 18.99
C ALA A 55 13.35 -16.20 18.37
N ALA A 56 12.66 -16.22 17.22
CA ALA A 56 12.20 -15.02 16.54
C ALA A 56 11.15 -14.25 17.37
N ALA A 57 10.20 -14.95 17.98
CA ALA A 57 9.20 -14.35 18.87
C ALA A 57 9.88 -13.61 20.03
N THR A 58 10.91 -14.23 20.63
CA THR A 58 11.66 -13.66 21.76
C THR A 58 12.50 -12.45 21.31
N GLU A 59 13.21 -12.57 20.18
CA GLU A 59 14.04 -11.51 19.61
C GLU A 59 13.24 -10.24 19.32
N PHE A 60 12.06 -10.38 18.69
CA PHE A 60 11.21 -9.26 18.34
C PHE A 60 10.17 -8.91 19.42
N GLY A 61 10.14 -9.62 20.55
CA GLY A 61 9.17 -9.38 21.63
C GLY A 61 7.71 -9.54 21.18
N THR A 62 7.45 -10.50 20.29
CA THR A 62 6.14 -10.79 19.71
C THR A 62 5.36 -11.74 20.61
N ARG A 63 4.11 -11.41 20.96
CA ARG A 63 3.19 -12.29 21.69
C ARG A 63 2.49 -13.24 20.72
N LEU A 64 3.01 -14.45 20.56
CA LEU A 64 2.46 -15.40 19.60
C LEU A 64 2.32 -16.82 20.17
N GLY A 65 1.26 -17.52 19.73
CA GLY A 65 1.08 -18.95 19.95
C GLY A 65 1.31 -19.73 18.66
N LEU A 66 2.07 -20.83 18.72
CA LEU A 66 2.29 -21.72 17.60
C LEU A 66 1.37 -22.94 17.70
N HIS A 67 0.61 -23.21 16.66
CA HIS A 67 -0.26 -24.36 16.53
C HIS A 67 0.26 -25.28 15.43
N LEU A 68 0.42 -26.55 15.76
CA LEU A 68 0.84 -27.58 14.81
C LEU A 68 -0.37 -28.47 14.51
N TRP A 69 -0.74 -28.56 13.24
CA TRP A 69 -1.90 -29.33 12.82
C TRP A 69 -1.52 -30.33 11.73
N ASN A 70 -1.53 -31.61 12.12
CA ASN A 70 -1.43 -32.70 11.17
C ASN A 70 -2.80 -32.93 10.53
N CYS A 71 -2.96 -32.47 9.29
CA CYS A 71 -4.23 -32.54 8.57
C CYS A 71 -4.36 -33.77 7.67
N SER A 72 -3.58 -34.83 7.94
CA SER A 72 -3.67 -36.11 7.21
C SER A 72 -5.02 -36.82 7.34
N ASP A 73 -5.83 -36.50 8.36
CA ASP A 73 -7.15 -37.11 8.54
C ASP A 73 -8.15 -36.64 7.47
N ASP A 74 -8.94 -37.59 6.94
CA ASP A 74 -9.99 -37.33 5.96
C ASP A 74 -11.11 -36.45 6.54
N ALA A 75 -11.32 -36.47 7.86
CA ALA A 75 -12.26 -35.59 8.54
C ALA A 75 -11.97 -34.09 8.29
N PHE A 76 -10.73 -33.73 7.97
CA PHE A 76 -10.31 -32.37 7.67
C PHE A 76 -10.20 -32.08 6.16
N GLY A 77 -10.70 -32.98 5.30
CA GLY A 77 -10.66 -32.81 3.83
C GLY A 77 -11.32 -31.51 3.35
N ALA A 78 -12.48 -31.14 3.91
CA ALA A 78 -13.16 -29.89 3.57
C ALA A 78 -12.35 -28.64 3.97
N ALA A 79 -11.74 -28.66 5.16
CA ALA A 79 -10.92 -27.57 5.66
C ALA A 79 -9.62 -27.40 4.84
N ARG A 80 -8.99 -28.51 4.42
CA ARG A 80 -7.82 -28.50 3.52
C ARG A 80 -8.15 -27.84 2.18
N MET A 81 -9.27 -28.23 1.56
CA MET A 81 -9.73 -27.67 0.29
C MET A 81 -10.03 -26.16 0.40
N GLN A 82 -10.68 -25.75 1.49
CA GLN A 82 -11.03 -24.34 1.72
C GLN A 82 -9.80 -23.47 1.99
N LEU A 83 -8.78 -24.01 2.65
CA LEU A 83 -7.50 -23.33 2.92
C LEU A 83 -6.52 -23.38 1.74
N GLY A 84 -6.88 -24.06 0.64
CA GLY A 84 -6.01 -24.17 -0.53
C GLY A 84 -4.74 -25.00 -0.29
N LYS A 85 -4.74 -25.90 0.71
CA LYS A 85 -3.57 -26.73 1.03
C LYS A 85 -3.23 -27.66 -0.14
N GLU A 86 -2.07 -27.45 -0.74
CA GLU A 86 -1.54 -28.32 -1.79
C GLU A 86 -0.81 -29.54 -1.21
N LYS A 87 -0.92 -30.69 -1.88
CA LYS A 87 -0.20 -31.91 -1.51
C LYS A 87 1.30 -31.71 -1.70
N GLY A 88 2.10 -32.04 -0.69
CA GLY A 88 3.56 -31.94 -0.74
C GLY A 88 4.11 -30.59 -0.32
N THR A 89 3.24 -29.64 0.03
CA THR A 89 3.65 -28.27 0.43
C THR A 89 2.96 -27.89 1.74
N PRO A 90 3.71 -27.83 2.86
CA PRO A 90 3.21 -27.31 4.12
C PRO A 90 2.62 -25.89 3.96
N LEU A 91 1.58 -25.61 4.75
CA LEU A 91 0.91 -24.31 4.75
C LEU A 91 1.09 -23.67 6.11
N LEU A 92 1.66 -22.46 6.15
CA LEU A 92 1.70 -21.65 7.35
C LEU A 92 0.63 -20.57 7.28
N LEU A 93 -0.33 -20.63 8.19
CA LEU A 93 -1.35 -19.63 8.38
C LEU A 93 -0.89 -18.63 9.44
N ILE A 94 -0.98 -17.35 9.12
CA ILE A 94 -0.76 -16.26 10.07
C ILE A 94 -2.14 -15.79 10.52
N VAL A 95 -2.50 -16.08 11.76
CA VAL A 95 -3.77 -15.68 12.35
C VAL A 95 -3.54 -14.48 13.26
N TYR A 96 -4.03 -13.32 12.85
CA TYR A 96 -3.93 -12.08 13.60
C TYR A 96 -5.30 -11.75 14.18
N ARG A 97 -5.39 -11.61 15.52
CA ARG A 97 -6.66 -11.33 16.23
C ARG A 97 -7.85 -12.21 15.82
N GLY A 98 -7.61 -13.50 15.58
CA GLY A 98 -8.64 -14.47 15.23
C GLY A 98 -9.04 -14.52 13.76
N GLU A 99 -8.37 -13.79 12.87
CA GLU A 99 -8.57 -13.87 11.42
C GLU A 99 -7.28 -14.28 10.69
N ILE A 100 -7.40 -14.99 9.56
CA ILE A 100 -6.26 -15.36 8.73
C ILE A 100 -5.76 -14.12 7.98
N ALA A 101 -4.64 -13.58 8.40
CA ALA A 101 -4.01 -12.40 7.81
C ALA A 101 -3.14 -12.73 6.59
N ASP A 102 -2.54 -13.92 6.56
CA ASP A 102 -1.69 -14.37 5.45
C ASP A 102 -1.59 -15.90 5.40
N MET A 103 -1.20 -16.42 4.24
CA MET A 103 -1.08 -17.86 3.96
C MET A 103 0.19 -18.13 3.14
N LEU A 104 1.18 -18.78 3.76
CA LEU A 104 2.45 -19.12 3.09
C LEU A 104 2.46 -20.58 2.65
N HIS A 105 2.43 -20.79 1.33
CA HIS A 105 2.48 -22.11 0.69
C HIS A 105 3.91 -22.42 0.26
N GLN A 106 4.72 -22.93 1.18
CA GLN A 106 6.14 -23.17 0.90
C GLN A 106 6.65 -24.40 1.64
N PRO A 107 7.73 -25.04 1.14
CA PRO A 107 8.45 -26.07 1.89
C PRO A 107 8.87 -25.56 3.27
N LEU A 108 8.86 -26.45 4.26
CA LEU A 108 9.14 -26.10 5.66
C LEU A 108 10.50 -25.38 5.84
N ALA A 109 11.51 -25.76 5.06
CA ALA A 109 12.83 -25.11 5.06
C ALA A 109 12.78 -23.62 4.66
N ASN A 110 11.88 -23.23 3.75
CA ASN A 110 11.71 -21.84 3.32
C ASN A 110 10.82 -21.06 4.30
N LEU A 111 9.83 -21.73 4.91
CA LEU A 111 9.03 -21.14 5.97
C LEU A 111 9.93 -20.69 7.14
N VAL A 112 10.92 -21.51 7.52
CA VAL A 112 11.93 -21.18 8.54
C VAL A 112 12.61 -19.83 8.29
N SER A 113 12.97 -19.50 7.05
CA SER A 113 13.59 -18.21 6.72
C SER A 113 12.63 -17.02 6.79
N GLU A 114 11.33 -17.25 6.57
CA GLU A 114 10.29 -16.20 6.59
C GLU A 114 9.76 -15.91 8.01
N VAL A 115 9.90 -16.86 8.95
CA VAL A 115 9.41 -16.72 10.34
C VAL A 115 9.93 -15.44 11.01
N ALA A 116 11.19 -15.06 10.78
CA ALA A 116 11.77 -13.86 11.37
C ALA A 116 11.08 -12.57 10.87
N LEU A 117 10.82 -12.48 9.56
CA LEU A 117 10.10 -11.38 8.93
C LEU A 117 8.64 -11.33 9.41
N VAL A 118 7.99 -12.48 9.54
CA VAL A 118 6.62 -12.59 10.08
C VAL A 118 6.55 -12.11 11.51
N CYS A 119 7.45 -12.56 12.39
CA CYS A 119 7.51 -12.13 13.79
C CYS A 119 7.82 -10.63 13.90
N GLN A 120 8.74 -10.11 13.09
CA GLN A 120 9.05 -8.67 13.03
C GLN A 120 7.82 -7.84 12.62
N ARG A 121 7.04 -8.30 11.64
CA ARG A 121 5.80 -7.64 11.21
C ARG A 121 4.71 -7.74 12.28
N LEU A 122 4.51 -8.90 12.91
CA LEU A 122 3.55 -9.07 14.01
C LEU A 122 3.92 -8.20 15.22
N ALA A 123 5.19 -8.11 15.58
CA ALA A 123 5.67 -7.24 16.65
C ALA A 123 5.34 -5.77 16.39
N SER A 124 5.48 -5.29 15.15
CA SER A 124 5.11 -3.90 14.83
C SER A 124 3.60 -3.67 14.94
N TYR A 125 2.78 -4.63 14.50
CA TYR A 125 1.32 -4.57 14.69
C TYR A 125 0.90 -4.60 16.16
N GLN A 126 1.58 -5.38 17.01
CA GLN A 126 1.29 -5.50 18.44
C GLN A 126 1.73 -4.29 19.26
N ARG A 127 2.81 -3.61 18.86
CA ARG A 127 3.30 -2.39 19.53
C ARG A 127 2.46 -1.14 19.24
N GLY A 128 1.41 -1.26 18.43
CA GLY A 128 0.54 -0.14 18.07
C GLY A 128 1.01 0.63 16.84
N ASP A 129 2.05 0.15 16.14
CA ASP A 129 2.40 0.64 14.80
C ASP A 129 1.45 0.03 13.75
N SER A 130 0.11 0.04 13.92
CA SER A 130 -0.87 -0.65 13.05
C SER A 130 -1.43 0.14 11.84
N ILE A 131 -1.39 -0.47 10.64
CA ILE A 131 -1.93 0.03 9.33
C ILE A 131 -3.40 -0.41 9.11
N ALA A 132 -3.94 -1.22 10.02
CA ALA A 132 -5.35 -1.62 10.00
C ALA A 132 -5.77 -1.96 11.42
N VAL A 133 -6.92 -1.44 11.85
CA VAL A 133 -7.49 -1.70 13.18
C VAL A 133 -8.75 -2.54 12.98
N VAL A 134 -8.83 -3.74 13.55
CA VAL A 134 -10.14 -4.38 13.72
C VAL A 134 -10.82 -3.64 14.88
N SER A 135 -11.86 -2.85 14.57
CA SER A 135 -12.62 -2.12 15.57
C SER A 135 -13.94 -2.86 15.82
N SER A 136 -14.08 -3.43 17.01
CA SER A 136 -15.33 -3.98 17.52
C SER A 136 -16.21 -2.84 18.02
N LEU A 137 -16.93 -2.18 17.12
CA LEU A 137 -18.00 -1.25 17.53
C LEU A 137 -19.28 -2.06 17.77
N PRO A 138 -19.92 -1.93 18.95
CA PRO A 138 -21.25 -2.48 19.15
C PRO A 138 -22.19 -1.79 18.16
N LEU A 139 -22.87 -2.57 17.31
CA LEU A 139 -24.01 -2.08 16.54
C LEU A 139 -25.04 -1.58 17.56
N SER A 140 -25.25 -0.26 17.59
CA SER A 140 -26.36 0.30 18.36
C SER A 140 -27.67 -0.24 17.77
N PRO A 141 -28.58 -0.80 18.58
CA PRO A 141 -29.81 -1.37 18.07
C PRO A 141 -30.69 -0.25 17.51
N GLN A 142 -31.01 -0.31 16.21
CA GLN A 142 -32.17 0.39 15.69
C GLN A 142 -33.42 -0.12 16.43
N GLN A 143 -34.28 0.81 16.86
CA GLN A 143 -35.44 0.54 17.69
C GLN A 143 -36.33 -0.58 17.14
N PRO A 144 -36.89 -1.44 18.02
CA PRO A 144 -37.70 -2.58 17.61
C PRO A 144 -39.10 -2.14 17.20
N VAL A 145 -39.54 -2.57 16.03
CA VAL A 145 -40.98 -2.76 15.76
C VAL A 145 -41.32 -4.14 16.33
N GLN A 146 -42.31 -4.16 17.23
CA GLN A 146 -42.74 -5.33 18.02
C GLN A 146 -43.07 -6.56 17.16
N GLY A 147 -42.62 -7.74 17.58
CA GLY A 147 -43.19 -9.01 17.17
C GLY A 147 -42.24 -10.21 17.29
N ASP A 148 -42.40 -10.96 18.38
CA ASP A 148 -41.95 -12.33 18.69
C ASP A 148 -40.46 -12.69 18.78
N ALA A 149 -40.18 -13.40 19.87
CA ALA A 149 -38.88 -13.84 20.35
C ALA A 149 -38.28 -14.95 19.49
N VAL A 150 -37.09 -14.68 18.95
CA VAL A 150 -36.11 -15.70 18.55
C VAL A 150 -34.73 -15.17 18.95
N ASP A 151 -33.96 -16.01 19.64
CA ASP A 151 -32.58 -15.74 20.07
C ASP A 151 -31.72 -15.18 18.92
N THR A 152 -31.55 -13.86 18.88
CA THR A 152 -30.53 -13.24 18.03
C THR A 152 -29.24 -13.14 18.82
N ALA A 153 -28.37 -14.13 18.61
CA ALA A 153 -26.95 -13.97 18.89
C ALA A 153 -26.50 -12.62 18.29
N SER A 154 -25.93 -11.75 19.12
CA SER A 154 -25.33 -10.49 18.70
C SER A 154 -24.24 -10.80 17.68
N VAL A 155 -24.56 -10.69 16.39
CA VAL A 155 -23.60 -10.79 15.29
C VAL A 155 -22.67 -9.59 15.42
N VAL A 156 -21.55 -9.78 16.13
CA VAL A 156 -20.44 -8.83 16.15
C VAL A 156 -19.82 -8.90 14.76
N GLY A 157 -20.28 -8.04 13.84
CA GLY A 157 -19.66 -7.91 12.53
C GLY A 157 -18.23 -7.41 12.72
N GLN A 158 -17.24 -8.31 12.60
CA GLN A 158 -15.84 -7.92 12.46
C GLN A 158 -15.73 -7.06 11.21
N ARG A 159 -15.35 -5.78 11.40
CA ARG A 159 -15.07 -4.85 10.32
C ARG A 159 -13.56 -4.64 10.27
N MET A 160 -12.93 -5.16 9.23
CA MET A 160 -11.56 -4.82 8.86
C MET A 160 -11.52 -3.32 8.52
N THR A 161 -10.92 -2.48 9.38
CA THR A 161 -10.68 -1.08 9.03
C THR A 161 -9.29 -0.96 8.42
N VAL A 162 -9.23 -0.61 7.15
CA VAL A 162 -7.98 -0.32 6.44
C VAL A 162 -7.65 1.15 6.64
N ASP A 163 -6.50 1.44 7.23
CA ASP A 163 -6.02 2.82 7.35
C ASP A 163 -5.45 3.29 6.00
N ILE A 164 -6.34 3.82 5.17
CA ILE A 164 -6.02 4.39 3.87
C ILE A 164 -5.00 5.52 4.01
N ALA A 165 -5.10 6.36 5.04
CA ALA A 165 -4.16 7.46 5.25
C ALA A 165 -2.74 6.94 5.45
N ARG A 166 -2.60 5.84 6.20
CA ARG A 166 -1.30 5.22 6.41
C ARG A 166 -0.76 4.46 5.19
N LEU A 167 -1.63 3.83 4.39
CA LEU A 167 -1.22 3.27 3.09
C LEU A 167 -0.69 4.37 2.17
N ILE A 168 -1.37 5.52 2.11
CA ILE A 168 -0.93 6.68 1.35
C ILE A 168 0.42 7.19 1.86
N GLU A 169 0.59 7.35 3.18
CA GLU A 169 1.85 7.81 3.76
C GLU A 169 3.02 6.84 3.45
N MET A 170 2.77 5.53 3.55
CA MET A 170 3.75 4.51 3.20
C MET A 170 4.13 4.58 1.71
N GLY A 171 3.15 4.74 0.83
CA GLY A 171 3.39 4.96 -0.60
C GLY A 171 4.22 6.21 -0.87
N LYS A 172 3.89 7.34 -0.21
CA LYS A 172 4.65 8.60 -0.29
C LYS A 172 6.11 8.41 0.14
N ARG A 173 6.37 7.69 1.25
CA ARG A 173 7.75 7.35 1.70
C ARG A 173 8.51 6.46 0.70
N LEU A 174 7.82 5.58 -0.01
CA LEU A 174 8.45 4.79 -1.07
C LEU A 174 8.78 5.63 -2.30
N MET A 175 7.92 6.59 -2.65
CA MET A 175 8.20 7.54 -3.73
C MET A 175 9.46 8.37 -3.44
N THR A 176 9.64 8.85 -2.20
CA THR A 176 10.83 9.63 -1.83
C THR A 176 12.12 8.80 -1.82
N THR A 177 12.03 7.49 -1.59
CA THR A 177 13.17 6.56 -1.62
C THR A 177 13.42 5.95 -3.01
N GLY A 178 12.74 6.45 -4.06
CA GLY A 178 12.91 6.00 -5.44
C GLY A 178 12.26 4.65 -5.75
N ARG A 179 11.42 4.12 -4.86
CA ARG A 179 10.75 2.82 -4.98
C ARG A 179 9.35 2.96 -5.58
N ALA A 180 9.25 3.62 -6.73
CA ALA A 180 7.97 3.95 -7.37
C ALA A 180 7.12 2.73 -7.72
N GLU A 181 7.74 1.62 -8.16
CA GLU A 181 7.04 0.37 -8.48
C GLU A 181 6.33 -0.24 -7.26
N TYR A 182 6.94 -0.13 -6.07
CA TYR A 182 6.33 -0.59 -4.83
C TYR A 182 5.26 0.40 -4.34
N ALA A 183 5.50 1.70 -4.52
CA ALA A 183 4.51 2.73 -4.19
C ALA A 183 3.21 2.56 -5.02
N GLU A 184 3.33 2.29 -6.32
CA GLU A 184 2.18 2.01 -7.21
C GLU A 184 1.30 0.88 -6.66
N LYS A 185 1.90 -0.23 -6.21
CA LYS A 185 1.15 -1.36 -5.63
C LYS A 185 0.39 -0.96 -4.37
N ILE A 186 1.00 -0.13 -3.52
CA ILE A 186 0.38 0.33 -2.27
C ILE A 186 -0.78 1.28 -2.55
N PHE A 187 -0.57 2.26 -3.43
CA PHE A 187 -1.62 3.19 -3.83
C PHE A 187 -2.76 2.46 -4.57
N GLY A 188 -2.44 1.48 -5.42
CA GLY A 188 -3.43 0.64 -6.09
C GLY A 188 -4.29 -0.17 -5.10
N ARG A 189 -3.68 -0.71 -4.03
CA ARG A 189 -4.41 -1.38 -2.95
C ARG A 189 -5.32 -0.43 -2.18
N ALA A 190 -4.84 0.78 -1.87
CA ALA A 190 -5.65 1.82 -1.23
C ALA A 190 -6.85 2.22 -2.11
N LEU A 191 -6.61 2.43 -3.40
CA LEU A 191 -7.64 2.75 -4.39
C LEU A 191 -8.69 1.63 -4.50
N GLY A 192 -8.25 0.37 -4.63
CA GLY A 192 -9.19 -0.77 -4.70
C GLY A 192 -10.05 -0.91 -3.44
N THR A 193 -9.52 -0.55 -2.27
CA THR A 193 -10.29 -0.54 -1.02
C THR A 193 -11.33 0.57 -1.02
N LEU A 194 -10.96 1.78 -1.46
CA LEU A 194 -11.87 2.92 -1.60
C LEU A 194 -12.98 2.64 -2.62
N ASP A 195 -12.64 2.01 -3.73
CA ASP A 195 -13.59 1.62 -4.77
C ASP A 195 -14.60 0.59 -4.26
N ALA A 196 -14.16 -0.40 -3.48
CA ALA A 196 -15.06 -1.34 -2.82
C ALA A 196 -15.99 -0.68 -1.78
N MET A 197 -15.55 0.41 -1.15
CA MET A 197 -16.38 1.18 -0.21
C MET A 197 -17.38 2.12 -0.91
N SER A 198 -17.11 2.49 -2.18
CA SER A 198 -17.92 3.48 -2.90
C SER A 198 -19.39 3.07 -3.07
N SER A 199 -19.69 1.78 -3.17
CA SER A 199 -21.06 1.27 -3.27
C SER A 199 -21.90 1.53 -2.01
N ASN A 200 -21.25 1.69 -0.86
CA ASN A 200 -21.91 1.83 0.45
C ASN A 200 -21.94 3.29 0.95
N CYS A 201 -21.12 4.17 0.35
CA CYS A 201 -20.85 5.52 0.85
C CYS A 201 -20.80 6.58 -0.28
N GLY A 202 -21.49 6.36 -1.40
CA GLY A 202 -21.25 7.04 -2.68
C GLY A 202 -21.31 8.58 -2.70
N SER A 203 -21.91 9.24 -1.70
CA SER A 203 -21.97 10.71 -1.60
C SER A 203 -21.01 11.31 -0.55
N ASP A 204 -20.17 10.51 0.11
CA ASP A 204 -19.24 11.02 1.13
C ASP A 204 -18.09 11.81 0.47
N THR A 205 -18.04 13.12 0.73
CA THR A 205 -17.01 14.02 0.21
C THR A 205 -15.60 13.66 0.68
N ARG A 206 -15.46 13.08 1.88
CA ARG A 206 -14.16 12.61 2.39
C ARG A 206 -13.68 11.39 1.63
N LEU A 207 -14.60 10.48 1.31
CA LEU A 207 -14.30 9.30 0.49
C LEU A 207 -13.89 9.73 -0.92
N ARG A 208 -14.61 10.68 -1.52
CA ARG A 208 -14.26 11.25 -2.83
C ARG A 208 -12.87 11.87 -2.82
N GLY A 209 -12.54 12.72 -1.84
CA GLY A 209 -11.21 13.32 -1.73
C GLY A 209 -10.09 12.29 -1.52
N SER A 210 -10.33 11.27 -0.70
CA SER A 210 -9.37 10.16 -0.50
C SER A 210 -9.14 9.37 -1.80
N THR A 211 -10.20 9.18 -2.58
CA THR A 211 -10.15 8.48 -3.87
C THR A 211 -9.40 9.29 -4.92
N ALA A 212 -9.69 10.59 -5.02
CA ALA A 212 -8.96 11.52 -5.88
C ALA A 212 -7.47 11.57 -5.53
N MET A 213 -7.13 11.62 -4.24
CA MET A 213 -5.75 11.56 -3.76
C MET A 213 -5.06 10.25 -4.14
N CYS A 214 -5.72 9.11 -3.96
CA CYS A 214 -5.16 7.81 -4.36
C CYS A 214 -4.96 7.71 -5.88
N LEU A 215 -5.93 8.14 -6.67
CA LEU A 215 -5.82 8.23 -8.14
C LEU A 215 -4.63 9.10 -8.55
N ALA A 216 -4.45 10.25 -7.90
CA ALA A 216 -3.34 11.13 -8.17
C ALA A 216 -1.98 10.47 -7.88
N TRP A 217 -1.83 9.81 -6.74
CA TRP A 217 -0.59 9.15 -6.34
C TRP A 217 -0.28 7.87 -7.13
N VAL A 218 -1.28 7.05 -7.46
CA VAL A 218 -1.10 5.92 -8.40
C VAL A 218 -0.59 6.45 -9.73
N SER A 219 -1.26 7.46 -10.27
CA SER A 219 -0.90 8.05 -11.56
C SER A 219 0.52 8.63 -11.54
N LEU A 220 0.88 9.34 -10.48
CA LEU A 220 2.23 9.88 -10.31
C LEU A 220 3.27 8.78 -10.23
N ALA A 221 3.00 7.69 -9.48
CA ALA A 221 3.89 6.54 -9.39
C ALA A 221 4.14 5.86 -10.74
N ILE A 222 3.10 5.77 -11.59
CA ILE A 222 3.20 5.24 -12.96
C ILE A 222 4.01 6.20 -13.86
N LEU A 223 3.72 7.50 -13.81
CA LEU A 223 4.41 8.52 -14.61
C LEU A 223 5.91 8.56 -14.32
N VAL A 224 6.32 8.47 -13.05
CA VAL A 224 7.76 8.49 -12.71
C VAL A 224 8.52 7.22 -13.13
N GLN A 225 7.82 6.14 -13.46
CA GLN A 225 8.41 4.96 -14.10
C GLN A 225 8.53 5.13 -15.63
N GLY A 226 8.08 6.26 -16.19
CA GLY A 226 7.97 6.47 -17.63
C GLY A 226 6.88 5.62 -18.27
N ARG A 227 5.83 5.27 -17.53
CA ARG A 227 4.65 4.56 -18.04
C ARG A 227 3.49 5.54 -18.23
N CYS A 228 2.49 5.13 -19.01
CA CYS A 228 1.28 5.89 -19.28
C CYS A 228 0.26 5.65 -18.16
N ALA A 229 -0.33 6.73 -17.62
CA ALA A 229 -1.30 6.71 -16.53
C ALA A 229 -2.71 7.18 -16.97
N ASP A 230 -3.01 7.11 -18.27
CA ASP A 230 -4.16 7.78 -18.88
C ASP A 230 -5.49 7.31 -18.29
N ASP A 231 -5.67 6.01 -18.02
CA ASP A 231 -6.92 5.47 -17.44
C ASP A 231 -7.25 6.10 -16.08
N HIS A 232 -6.26 6.16 -15.18
CA HIS A 232 -6.43 6.74 -13.85
C HIS A 232 -6.64 8.25 -13.92
N LEU A 233 -5.96 8.94 -14.84
CA LEU A 233 -6.08 10.40 -15.01
C LEU A 233 -7.38 10.80 -15.72
N GLN A 234 -7.87 9.97 -16.64
CA GLN A 234 -9.19 10.15 -17.26
C GLN A 234 -10.27 10.02 -16.19
N ARG A 235 -10.18 9.01 -15.31
CA ARG A 235 -11.08 8.88 -14.16
C ARG A 235 -10.98 10.06 -13.21
N LEU A 236 -9.76 10.50 -12.89
CA LEU A 236 -9.54 11.65 -12.01
C LEU A 236 -10.17 12.93 -12.57
N ARG A 237 -10.04 13.19 -13.87
CA ARG A 237 -10.64 14.36 -14.53
C ARG A 237 -12.16 14.25 -14.73
N GLY A 238 -12.66 13.05 -14.99
CA GLY A 238 -14.09 12.84 -15.23
C GLY A 238 -14.90 12.85 -13.95
N ASP A 239 -14.45 12.12 -12.93
CA ASP A 239 -15.24 11.87 -11.73
C ASP A 239 -14.88 12.79 -10.55
N TYR A 240 -13.72 13.46 -10.60
CA TYR A 240 -13.12 14.22 -9.49
C TYR A 240 -12.48 15.54 -9.94
N GLU A 241 -13.08 16.19 -10.95
CA GLU A 241 -12.58 17.45 -11.55
C GLU A 241 -12.32 18.55 -10.51
N GLU A 242 -13.13 18.62 -9.46
CA GLU A 242 -13.01 19.62 -8.40
C GLU A 242 -11.65 19.59 -7.69
N PHE A 243 -11.01 18.41 -7.61
CA PHE A 243 -9.68 18.27 -7.02
C PHE A 243 -8.56 18.59 -8.03
N CYS A 244 -8.84 18.49 -9.34
CA CYS A 244 -7.86 18.81 -10.38
C CYS A 244 -7.62 20.31 -10.54
N VAL A 245 -8.60 21.13 -10.17
CA VAL A 245 -8.54 22.60 -10.24
C VAL A 245 -8.15 23.25 -8.91
N GLU A 246 -8.07 22.47 -7.83
CA GLU A 246 -7.59 22.93 -6.52
C GLU A 246 -6.08 23.16 -6.57
N PHE A 247 -5.66 24.40 -6.32
CA PHE A 247 -4.25 24.77 -6.32
C PHE A 247 -3.45 23.98 -5.28
N GLU A 248 -2.21 23.64 -5.64
CA GLU A 248 -1.26 22.90 -4.81
C GLU A 248 -1.72 21.49 -4.39
N SER A 249 -2.86 21.02 -4.90
CA SER A 249 -3.35 19.68 -4.63
C SER A 249 -2.53 18.60 -5.34
N ASP A 250 -2.53 17.39 -4.77
CA ASP A 250 -1.88 16.22 -5.38
C ASP A 250 -2.47 15.91 -6.78
N ALA A 251 -3.78 16.16 -6.98
CA ALA A 251 -4.48 15.96 -8.24
C ALA A 251 -4.09 17.00 -9.30
N ALA A 252 -4.02 18.28 -8.96
CA ALA A 252 -3.52 19.32 -9.85
C ALA A 252 -2.05 19.05 -10.24
N ARG A 253 -1.22 18.62 -9.26
CA ARG A 253 0.18 18.28 -9.50
C ARG A 253 0.36 17.18 -10.54
N VAL A 254 -0.41 16.09 -10.45
CA VAL A 254 -0.29 14.99 -11.41
C VAL A 254 -0.81 15.37 -12.79
N CYS A 255 -1.87 16.19 -12.87
CA CYS A 255 -2.39 16.72 -14.12
C CYS A 255 -1.35 17.61 -14.84
N ALA A 256 -0.70 18.52 -14.11
CA ALA A 256 0.40 19.33 -14.64
C ALA A 256 1.58 18.44 -15.10
N THR A 257 1.94 17.43 -14.29
CA THR A 257 3.01 16.48 -14.62
C THR A 257 2.73 15.74 -15.93
N GLN A 258 1.54 15.18 -16.10
CA GLN A 258 1.16 14.46 -17.32
C GLN A 258 1.22 15.39 -18.54
N ARG A 259 0.69 16.62 -18.44
CA ARG A 259 0.70 17.57 -19.56
C ARG A 259 2.11 17.90 -20.02
N MET A 260 3.03 18.11 -19.08
CA MET A 260 4.44 18.32 -19.39
C MET A 260 5.08 17.06 -20.00
N MET A 261 4.89 15.88 -19.39
CA MET A 261 5.48 14.63 -19.89
C MET A 261 5.00 14.26 -21.30
N HIS A 262 3.72 14.49 -21.64
CA HIS A 262 3.20 14.28 -22.98
C HIS A 262 3.78 15.24 -24.03
N SER A 263 4.32 16.38 -23.59
CA SER A 263 4.94 17.37 -24.46
C SER A 263 6.45 17.14 -24.63
N LEU A 264 7.02 16.11 -24.00
CA LEU A 264 8.42 15.74 -24.17
C LEU A 264 8.64 14.97 -25.47
N THR A 265 9.75 15.27 -26.12
CA THR A 265 10.28 14.53 -27.28
C THR A 265 11.05 13.28 -26.86
N ILE A 266 11.60 13.27 -25.65
CA ILE A 266 12.30 12.14 -25.05
C ILE A 266 11.46 11.50 -23.95
N LYS A 267 11.52 10.17 -23.86
CA LYS A 267 10.85 9.44 -22.80
C LYS A 267 11.48 9.76 -21.44
N TRP A 268 10.72 10.39 -20.55
CA TRP A 268 11.17 10.65 -19.18
C TRP A 268 11.21 9.35 -18.37
N LYS A 269 12.32 9.12 -17.66
CA LYS A 269 12.45 8.05 -16.67
C LYS A 269 13.34 8.51 -15.52
N GLY A 270 13.00 8.15 -14.29
CA GLY A 270 13.73 8.62 -13.10
C GLY A 270 15.21 8.20 -13.06
N ASP A 271 15.57 7.06 -13.64
CA ASP A 271 16.94 6.53 -13.71
C ASP A 271 17.84 7.31 -14.70
N ILE A 272 17.27 7.82 -15.80
CA ILE A 272 18.00 8.53 -16.85
C ILE A 272 17.91 10.05 -16.67
N CYS A 273 16.78 10.56 -16.16
CA CYS A 273 16.49 11.99 -16.06
C CYS A 273 16.82 12.58 -14.68
N SER A 274 17.85 12.06 -14.00
CA SER A 274 18.30 12.64 -12.72
C SER A 274 18.81 14.07 -12.90
N GLU A 275 18.54 14.94 -11.92
CA GLU A 275 18.93 16.36 -11.96
C GLU A 275 20.43 16.53 -12.21
N LYS A 276 21.26 15.74 -11.51
CA LYS A 276 22.73 15.76 -11.65
C LYS A 276 23.16 15.47 -13.09
N ARG A 277 22.57 14.44 -13.72
CA ARG A 277 22.92 14.03 -15.08
C ARG A 277 22.47 15.06 -16.10
N LEU A 278 21.24 15.54 -16.01
CA LEU A 278 20.70 16.55 -16.92
C LEU A 278 21.48 17.86 -16.84
N ARG A 279 21.86 18.30 -15.63
CA ARG A 279 22.73 19.46 -15.46
C ARG A 279 24.11 19.28 -16.05
N SER A 280 24.73 18.11 -15.88
CA SER A 280 26.03 17.82 -16.51
C SER A 280 25.95 17.95 -18.03
N ILE A 281 24.91 17.38 -18.65
CA ILE A 281 24.69 17.45 -20.10
C ILE A 281 24.51 18.90 -20.57
N LEU A 282 23.78 19.71 -19.81
CA LEU A 282 23.51 21.12 -20.14
C LEU A 282 24.68 22.06 -19.83
N ALA A 283 25.60 21.64 -18.95
CA ALA A 283 26.87 22.34 -18.73
C ALA A 283 27.80 22.17 -19.93
N ASP A 284 27.81 20.98 -20.53
CA ASP A 284 28.58 20.72 -21.75
C ASP A 284 27.97 21.40 -22.99
N ASP A 285 26.63 21.39 -23.09
CA ASP A 285 25.89 22.02 -24.19
C ASP A 285 24.55 22.59 -23.74
N PRO A 286 24.47 23.93 -23.53
CA PRO A 286 23.24 24.60 -23.10
C PRO A 286 22.09 24.54 -24.11
N HIS A 287 22.35 24.24 -25.38
CA HIS A 287 21.35 24.23 -26.46
C HIS A 287 20.68 22.87 -26.64
N LYS A 288 20.98 21.87 -25.80
CA LYS A 288 20.25 20.60 -25.75
C LYS A 288 18.86 20.77 -25.15
N HIS A 289 17.96 21.36 -25.94
CA HIS A 289 16.61 21.74 -25.51
C HIS A 289 15.79 20.55 -24.99
N ASP A 290 15.88 19.37 -25.61
CA ASP A 290 15.17 18.16 -25.13
C ASP A 290 15.55 17.79 -23.68
N HIS A 291 16.85 17.89 -23.35
CA HIS A 291 17.35 17.59 -22.01
C HIS A 291 16.97 18.69 -21.02
N ARG A 292 16.90 19.95 -21.48
CA ARG A 292 16.37 21.06 -20.69
C ARG A 292 14.87 20.89 -20.42
N CYS A 293 14.08 20.40 -21.38
CA CYS A 293 12.67 20.07 -21.17
C CYS A 293 12.52 18.97 -20.11
N ALA A 294 13.32 17.91 -20.19
CA ALA A 294 13.32 16.87 -19.15
C ALA A 294 13.77 17.40 -17.78
N LEU A 295 14.69 18.37 -17.73
CA LEU A 295 15.13 19.01 -16.49
C LEU A 295 13.98 19.78 -15.84
N VAL A 296 13.16 20.49 -16.60
CA VAL A 296 11.95 21.17 -16.09
C VAL A 296 11.03 20.18 -15.40
N VAL A 297 10.73 19.03 -16.03
CA VAL A 297 9.90 17.98 -15.41
C VAL A 297 10.53 17.44 -14.13
N THR A 298 11.85 17.18 -14.14
CA THR A 298 12.56 16.70 -12.96
C THR A 298 12.52 17.69 -11.80
N LEU A 299 12.67 18.99 -12.07
CA LEU A 299 12.60 20.05 -11.06
C LEU A 299 11.18 20.23 -10.51
N PHE A 300 10.16 20.15 -11.37
CA PHE A 300 8.78 20.16 -10.92
C PHE A 300 8.46 18.98 -9.98
N LEU A 301 8.91 17.78 -10.35
CA LEU A 301 8.73 16.58 -9.55
C LEU A 301 9.48 16.63 -8.21
N SER A 302 10.63 17.30 -8.13
CA SER A 302 11.34 17.50 -6.86
C SER A 302 10.74 18.62 -5.99
N GLY A 303 9.78 19.39 -6.52
CA GLY A 303 9.16 20.52 -5.83
C GLY A 303 9.96 21.82 -5.95
N ASP A 304 10.99 21.86 -6.79
CA ASP A 304 11.80 23.06 -7.01
C ASP A 304 11.17 23.95 -8.08
N LEU A 305 10.11 24.65 -7.68
CA LEU A 305 9.29 25.45 -8.58
C LEU A 305 10.05 26.66 -9.15
N GLU A 306 10.93 27.28 -8.37
CA GLU A 306 11.72 28.44 -8.83
C GLU A 306 12.67 28.05 -9.97
N ARG A 307 13.47 26.99 -9.80
CA ARG A 307 14.36 26.53 -10.88
C ARG A 307 13.58 25.92 -12.03
N CYS A 308 12.46 25.24 -11.75
CA CYS A 308 11.55 24.75 -12.78
C CYS A 308 11.06 25.88 -13.70
N LEU A 309 10.52 26.96 -13.12
CA LEU A 309 10.04 28.12 -13.86
C LEU A 309 11.17 28.83 -14.60
N THR A 310 12.33 28.97 -13.98
CA THR A 310 13.52 29.56 -14.61
C THR A 310 13.92 28.81 -15.88
N GLU A 311 13.95 27.47 -15.84
CA GLU A 311 14.29 26.65 -17.01
C GLU A 311 13.16 26.66 -18.07
N ALA A 312 11.89 26.70 -17.64
CA ALA A 312 10.74 26.83 -18.55
C ALA A 312 10.72 28.19 -19.28
N LEU A 313 11.04 29.29 -18.60
CA LEU A 313 11.16 30.62 -19.19
C LEU A 313 12.29 30.69 -20.22
N LYS A 314 13.45 30.08 -19.93
CA LYS A 314 14.54 29.98 -20.92
C LYS A 314 14.06 29.27 -22.19
N LEU A 315 13.39 28.13 -22.04
CA LEU A 315 12.84 27.38 -23.18
C LEU A 315 11.82 28.22 -23.97
N HIS A 316 10.95 28.95 -23.29
CA HIS A 316 9.99 29.83 -23.93
C HIS A 316 10.67 30.97 -24.70
N ALA A 317 11.68 31.62 -24.10
CA ALA A 317 12.46 32.69 -24.74
C ALA A 317 13.25 32.19 -25.96
N PHE A 318 13.68 30.92 -25.97
CA PHE A 318 14.30 30.28 -27.14
C PHE A 318 13.29 29.79 -28.19
N GLY A 319 11.99 30.03 -28.00
CA GLY A 319 10.94 29.61 -28.94
C GLY A 319 10.64 28.11 -28.92
N VAL A 320 11.03 27.40 -27.86
CA VAL A 320 10.75 25.96 -27.72
C VAL A 320 9.30 25.79 -27.21
N PRO A 321 8.41 25.09 -27.95
CA PRO A 321 6.98 24.98 -27.61
C PRO A 321 6.70 24.45 -26.20
N PHE A 322 7.54 23.51 -25.73
CA PHE A 322 7.45 22.95 -24.38
C PHE A 322 7.48 24.03 -23.30
N GLY A 323 8.24 25.12 -23.48
CA GLY A 323 8.35 26.19 -22.50
C GLY A 323 6.99 26.82 -22.15
N ALA A 324 6.16 27.10 -23.15
CA ALA A 324 4.82 27.63 -22.93
C ALA A 324 3.91 26.64 -22.20
N VAL A 325 3.98 25.35 -22.57
CA VAL A 325 3.21 24.28 -21.90
C VAL A 325 3.61 24.13 -20.44
N ALA A 326 4.91 24.13 -20.14
CA ALA A 326 5.41 24.03 -18.78
C ALA A 326 4.97 25.22 -17.92
N LEU A 327 5.09 26.45 -18.42
CA LEU A 327 4.66 27.66 -17.70
C LEU A 327 3.16 27.61 -17.39
N SER A 328 2.32 27.30 -18.37
CA SER A 328 0.88 27.13 -18.15
C SER A 328 0.57 26.01 -17.17
N SER A 329 1.26 24.87 -17.25
CA SER A 329 1.03 23.73 -16.34
C SER A 329 1.41 24.04 -14.90
N VAL A 330 2.52 24.75 -14.67
CA VAL A 330 2.92 25.17 -13.33
C VAL A 330 1.97 26.24 -12.81
N ARG A 331 1.53 27.18 -13.65
CA ARG A 331 0.54 28.20 -13.27
C ARG A 331 -0.80 27.59 -12.86
N ASP A 332 -1.29 26.61 -13.60
CA ASP A 332 -2.53 25.88 -13.26
C ASP A 332 -2.39 25.14 -11.91
N TYR A 333 -1.19 24.67 -11.58
CA TYR A 333 -0.92 23.97 -10.32
C TYR A 333 -0.84 24.93 -9.12
N VAL A 334 -0.05 26.00 -9.18
CA VAL A 334 0.18 26.88 -8.01
C VAL A 334 -0.83 28.03 -7.90
N GLY A 335 -1.55 28.31 -8.98
CA GLY A 335 -2.49 29.43 -9.09
C GLY A 335 -1.87 30.71 -9.66
N PRO A 336 -2.70 31.57 -10.27
CA PRO A 336 -2.23 32.77 -10.98
C PRO A 336 -1.66 33.85 -10.06
N GLU A 337 -2.07 33.87 -8.80
CA GLU A 337 -1.65 34.88 -7.81
C GLU A 337 -0.32 34.53 -7.13
N HIS A 338 0.29 33.38 -7.46
CA HIS A 338 1.48 32.92 -6.78
C HIS A 338 2.66 33.90 -7.01
N PRO A 339 3.45 34.26 -5.97
CA PRO A 339 4.49 35.29 -6.06
C PRO A 339 5.54 35.04 -7.15
N LEU A 340 5.81 33.76 -7.46
CA LEU A 340 6.73 33.37 -8.53
C LEU A 340 6.27 33.85 -9.92
N PHE A 341 4.97 34.09 -10.13
CA PHE A 341 4.44 34.60 -11.40
C PHE A 341 4.32 36.12 -11.43
N GLN A 342 4.26 36.79 -10.27
CA GLN A 342 4.31 38.26 -10.17
C GLN A 342 5.69 38.81 -10.55
N LEU A 343 6.74 37.99 -10.43
CA LEU A 343 8.11 38.31 -10.85
C LEU A 343 8.36 38.07 -12.35
N THR A 344 7.41 37.46 -13.05
CA THR A 344 7.57 36.98 -14.43
C THR A 344 6.57 37.61 -15.38
N ASP A 345 6.19 38.89 -15.19
CA ASP A 345 5.43 39.66 -16.18
C ASP A 345 6.23 39.73 -17.50
N VAL A 346 6.06 38.69 -18.31
CA VAL A 346 6.39 38.66 -19.72
C VAL A 346 5.15 39.18 -20.42
N PRO A 347 5.23 40.32 -21.13
CA PRO A 347 4.08 40.90 -21.82
C PRO A 347 3.53 39.90 -22.85
N SER A 348 2.21 39.81 -22.87
CA SER A 348 1.36 38.97 -23.73
C SER A 348 1.63 39.13 -25.23
#